data_AF-A0A6C9EEY7-F1
#
_entry.id   AF-A0A6C9EEY7-F1
#
_cell.length_a   1.000
_cell.length_b   1.000
_cell.length_c   1.000
_cell.angle_alpha   90.00
_cell.angle_beta   90.00
_cell.angle_gamma   90.00
#
_symmetry.space_group_name_H-M   'P 1'
#
loop_
_entity.id
_entity.type
_entity.pdbx_description
1 polymer ?
#
loop_
_entity_poly.entity_id
_entity_poly.type
_entity_poly.pdbx_seq_one_letter_code
_entity_poly.pdbx_strand_id
1 'polypeptide(L)'
;MTYKLVLLRHGQSAWNKTNQFTGWVDVPLTEQGEAEAKRGGELLKEKNVLPDIVFTSLLRRAINTANIALDAADRLWIPVQRDWRLNERHYGALQGKNKTEIREEYGDEKFMLWRRSYATPPREIDPDDQYAQNNGTRFAGGPVWEAECLANYVERVKP
;
A
#
# COMPACT_ATOMS: atom_id res chain seq x y z
N MET A 1 -20.65 15.21 19.07
CA MET A 1 -20.85 14.83 17.65
C MET A 1 -20.05 13.57 17.38
N THR A 2 -20.57 12.66 16.56
CA THR A 2 -19.91 11.40 16.22
C THR A 2 -19.55 11.41 14.75
N TYR A 3 -18.29 11.13 14.42
CA TYR A 3 -17.82 11.01 13.04
C TYR A 3 -17.71 9.53 12.66
N LYS A 4 -17.84 9.23 11.36
CA LYS A 4 -17.58 7.89 10.81
C LYS A 4 -16.28 7.91 10.02
N LEU A 5 -15.36 7.02 10.38
CA LEU A 5 -14.13 6.77 9.64
C LEU A 5 -14.25 5.43 8.91
N VAL A 6 -14.00 5.43 7.60
CA VAL A 6 -13.94 4.22 6.79
C VAL A 6 -12.49 3.95 6.42
N LEU A 7 -12.00 2.75 6.73
CA LEU A 7 -10.71 2.27 6.28
C LEU A 7 -10.91 1.20 5.22
N LEU A 8 -10.39 1.44 4.02
CA LEU A 8 -10.50 0.51 2.90
C LEU A 8 -9.10 0.12 2.44
N ARG A 9 -8.77 -1.17 2.53
CA ARG A 9 -7.54 -1.72 1.95
C ARG A 9 -7.74 -1.92 0.45
N HIS A 10 -6.69 -1.65 -0.33
CA HIS A 10 -6.71 -1.89 -1.78
C HIS A 10 -6.98 -3.38 -2.11
N GLY A 11 -7.56 -3.63 -3.29
CA GLY A 11 -7.79 -4.99 -3.80
C GLY A 11 -6.50 -5.72 -4.19
N GLN A 12 -6.61 -6.96 -4.66
CA GLN A 12 -5.47 -7.77 -5.10
C GLN A 12 -4.62 -7.03 -6.15
N SER A 13 -3.31 -6.94 -5.91
CA SER A 13 -2.34 -6.43 -6.89
C SER A 13 -1.64 -7.53 -7.68
N ALA A 14 -1.04 -7.17 -8.82
CA ALA A 14 -0.28 -8.09 -9.67
C ALA A 14 0.77 -8.90 -8.87
N TRP A 15 1.47 -8.25 -7.94
CA TRP A 15 2.48 -8.91 -7.11
C TRP A 15 1.92 -9.64 -5.89
N ASN A 16 0.69 -9.35 -5.46
CA ASN A 16 0.02 -10.22 -4.51
C ASN A 16 -0.32 -11.57 -5.15
N LYS A 17 -0.79 -11.56 -6.41
CA LYS A 17 -1.11 -12.77 -7.18
C LYS A 17 0.11 -13.65 -7.42
N THR A 18 1.27 -13.05 -7.68
CA THR A 18 2.54 -13.77 -7.92
C THR A 18 3.36 -14.00 -6.64
N ASN A 19 2.79 -13.74 -5.46
CA ASN A 19 3.41 -13.94 -4.15
C ASN A 19 4.74 -13.19 -3.92
N GLN A 20 4.89 -11.99 -4.49
CA GLN A 20 6.08 -11.15 -4.33
C GLN A 20 5.93 -10.14 -3.18
N PHE A 21 7.05 -9.72 -2.59
CA PHE A 21 7.11 -8.56 -1.70
C PHE A 21 7.04 -7.28 -2.52
N THR A 22 6.09 -6.40 -2.22
CA THR A 22 5.82 -5.21 -3.04
C THR A 22 6.42 -3.94 -2.45
N GLY A 23 6.03 -3.60 -1.22
CA GLY A 23 6.44 -2.34 -0.59
C GLY A 23 6.02 -1.15 -1.43
N TRP A 24 6.96 -0.28 -1.76
CA TRP A 24 6.68 0.94 -2.52
C TRP A 24 6.74 0.75 -4.04
N VAL A 25 7.05 -0.46 -4.52
CA VAL A 25 6.97 -0.75 -5.96
C VAL A 25 5.54 -0.56 -6.46
N ASP A 26 5.41 0.17 -7.56
CA ASP A 26 4.14 0.70 -8.03
C ASP A 26 3.43 -0.23 -9.01
N VAL A 27 2.94 -1.34 -8.47
CA VAL A 27 2.26 -2.39 -9.24
C VAL A 27 0.76 -2.11 -9.41
N PRO A 28 0.15 -2.52 -10.54
CA PRO A 28 -1.28 -2.34 -10.77
C PRO A 28 -2.13 -3.34 -9.95
N LEU A 29 -3.42 -3.06 -9.89
CA LEU A 29 -4.43 -4.04 -9.48
C LEU A 29 -4.52 -5.17 -10.53
N THR A 30 -5.02 -6.33 -10.13
CA THR A 30 -5.53 -7.33 -11.06
C THR A 30 -7.00 -7.06 -11.37
N GLU A 31 -7.56 -7.72 -12.38
CA GLU A 31 -9.02 -7.68 -12.64
C GLU A 31 -9.84 -8.05 -11.39
N GLN A 32 -9.36 -9.02 -10.61
CA GLN A 32 -9.96 -9.36 -9.31
C GLN A 32 -9.88 -8.17 -8.34
N GLY A 33 -8.73 -7.50 -8.24
CA GLY A 33 -8.57 -6.34 -7.37
C GLY A 33 -9.44 -5.14 -7.76
N GLU A 34 -9.70 -4.96 -9.06
CA GLU A 34 -10.63 -3.95 -9.56
C GLU A 34 -12.09 -4.31 -9.21
N ALA A 35 -12.47 -5.58 -9.35
CA ALA A 35 -13.79 -6.06 -8.91
C ALA A 35 -13.99 -5.91 -7.39
N GLU A 36 -12.97 -6.20 -6.58
CA GLU A 36 -12.97 -5.98 -5.13
C GLU A 36 -13.16 -4.49 -4.78
N ALA A 37 -12.47 -3.59 -5.49
CA ALA A 37 -12.63 -2.15 -5.32
C ALA A 37 -14.05 -1.67 -5.65
N LYS A 38 -14.60 -2.15 -6.76
CA LYS A 38 -15.98 -1.86 -7.19
C LYS A 38 -16.98 -2.32 -6.14
N ARG A 39 -16.83 -3.55 -5.64
CA ARG A 39 -17.68 -4.08 -4.56
C ARG A 39 -17.59 -3.25 -3.29
N GLY A 40 -16.41 -2.73 -2.96
CA GLY A 40 -16.21 -1.79 -1.86
C GLY A 40 -17.08 -0.54 -2.00
N GLY A 41 -17.11 0.07 -3.19
CA GLY A 41 -17.97 1.23 -3.48
C GLY A 41 -19.46 0.92 -3.40
N GLU A 42 -19.89 -0.20 -3.95
CA GLU A 42 -21.28 -0.67 -3.86
C GLU A 42 -21.72 -0.86 -2.40
N LEU A 43 -20.85 -1.43 -1.55
CA LEU A 43 -21.11 -1.59 -0.11
C LEU A 43 -21.25 -0.24 0.61
N LEU A 44 -20.46 0.77 0.25
CA LEU A 44 -20.60 2.12 0.81
C LEU A 44 -21.97 2.71 0.51
N LYS A 45 -22.46 2.52 -0.73
CA LYS A 45 -23.78 2.95 -1.17
C LYS A 45 -24.90 2.17 -0.48
N GLU A 46 -24.82 0.84 -0.46
CA GLU A 46 -25.80 -0.05 0.20
C GLU A 46 -25.97 0.26 1.69
N LYS A 47 -24.88 0.62 2.36
CA LYS A 47 -24.87 0.93 3.81
C LYS A 47 -25.08 2.41 4.12
N ASN A 48 -25.25 3.25 3.09
CA ASN A 48 -25.35 4.70 3.22
C ASN A 48 -24.21 5.30 4.07
N VAL A 49 -22.97 4.91 3.77
CA VAL A 49 -21.74 5.43 4.37
C VAL A 49 -20.92 6.10 3.27
N LEU A 50 -21.42 7.22 2.77
CA LEU A 50 -20.81 7.95 1.65
C LEU A 50 -19.76 8.92 2.18
N PRO A 51 -18.52 8.90 1.66
CA PRO A 51 -17.46 9.80 2.10
C PRO A 51 -17.64 11.21 1.53
N ASP A 52 -17.23 12.22 2.30
CA ASP A 52 -17.13 13.62 1.86
C ASP A 52 -15.71 13.99 1.44
N ILE A 53 -14.70 13.21 1.86
CA ILE A 53 -13.29 13.35 1.51
C ILE A 53 -12.62 11.98 1.52
N VAL A 54 -11.64 11.78 0.64
CA VAL A 54 -10.80 10.56 0.61
C VAL A 54 -9.33 10.92 0.78
N PHE A 55 -8.63 10.12 1.57
CA PHE A 55 -7.18 10.13 1.68
C PHE A 55 -6.63 8.82 1.11
N THR A 56 -5.57 8.91 0.30
CA THR A 56 -4.92 7.73 -0.27
C THR A 56 -3.41 7.90 -0.35
N SER A 57 -2.72 6.81 -0.65
CA SER A 57 -1.27 6.81 -0.86
C SER A 57 -0.87 7.36 -2.24
N LEU A 58 0.43 7.39 -2.54
CA LEU A 58 0.94 7.69 -3.89
C LEU A 58 1.05 6.45 -4.79
N LEU A 59 0.55 5.29 -4.34
CA LEU A 59 0.69 4.01 -5.04
C LEU A 59 -0.57 3.73 -5.87
N ARG A 60 -0.39 3.41 -7.15
CA ARG A 60 -1.47 3.28 -8.15
C ARG A 60 -2.55 2.30 -7.72
N ARG A 61 -2.19 1.23 -7.02
CA ARG A 61 -3.15 0.23 -6.52
C ARG A 61 -4.16 0.83 -5.53
N ALA A 62 -3.73 1.72 -4.63
CA ALA A 62 -4.62 2.38 -3.68
C ALA A 62 -5.40 3.51 -4.35
N ILE A 63 -4.77 4.25 -5.27
CA ILE A 63 -5.42 5.31 -6.06
C ILE A 63 -6.54 4.72 -6.93
N ASN A 64 -6.26 3.62 -7.64
CA ASN A 64 -7.24 2.97 -8.49
C ASN A 64 -8.36 2.34 -7.67
N THR A 65 -8.07 1.73 -6.51
CA THR A 65 -9.12 1.26 -5.61
C THR A 65 -10.04 2.41 -5.18
N ALA A 66 -9.49 3.56 -4.78
CA ALA A 66 -10.28 4.72 -4.38
C ALA A 66 -11.15 5.23 -5.54
N ASN A 67 -10.58 5.41 -6.73
CA ASN A 67 -11.33 5.89 -7.90
C ASN A 67 -12.48 4.95 -8.27
N ILE A 68 -12.23 3.65 -8.36
CA ILE A 68 -13.25 2.65 -8.70
C ILE A 68 -14.36 2.59 -7.63
N ALA A 69 -13.98 2.63 -6.35
CA ALA A 69 -14.95 2.62 -5.26
C ALA A 69 -15.81 3.91 -5.23
N LEU A 70 -15.20 5.08 -5.51
CA LEU A 70 -15.93 6.35 -5.58
C LEU A 70 -16.88 6.41 -6.77
N ASP A 71 -16.49 5.88 -7.92
CA ASP A 71 -17.36 5.78 -9.09
C ASP A 71 -18.59 4.90 -8.80
N ALA A 72 -18.38 3.70 -8.24
CA ALA A 72 -19.47 2.81 -7.84
C ALA A 72 -20.39 3.41 -6.74
N ALA A 73 -19.85 4.29 -5.89
CA ALA A 73 -20.58 4.99 -4.85
C ALA A 73 -21.22 6.32 -5.30
N ASP A 74 -21.09 6.70 -6.57
CA ASP A 74 -21.56 7.98 -7.14
C ASP A 74 -20.98 9.21 -6.40
N ARG A 75 -19.68 9.17 -6.14
CA ARG A 75 -18.93 10.17 -5.36
C ARG A 75 -17.60 10.56 -6.00
N LEU A 76 -17.42 10.34 -7.31
CA LEU A 76 -16.15 10.58 -8.00
C LEU A 76 -15.65 12.04 -7.92
N TRP A 77 -16.55 12.99 -7.71
CA TRP A 77 -16.26 14.43 -7.67
C TRP A 77 -15.69 14.95 -6.33
N ILE A 78 -15.71 14.15 -5.27
CA ILE A 78 -15.29 14.63 -3.94
C ILE A 78 -13.77 14.86 -3.88
N PRO A 79 -13.27 15.69 -2.95
CA PRO A 79 -11.84 15.91 -2.78
C PRO A 79 -11.09 14.62 -2.45
N VAL A 80 -9.94 14.42 -3.10
CA VAL A 80 -9.00 13.33 -2.84
C VAL A 80 -7.63 13.91 -2.50
N GLN A 81 -7.14 13.64 -1.29
CA GLN A 81 -5.80 13.98 -0.86
C GLN A 81 -4.87 12.77 -0.97
N ARG A 82 -3.68 12.98 -1.53
CA ARG A 82 -2.69 11.91 -1.70
C ARG A 82 -1.43 12.27 -0.94
N ASP A 83 -0.95 11.36 -0.11
CA ASP A 83 0.26 11.58 0.69
C ASP A 83 1.11 10.30 0.74
N TRP A 84 2.43 10.44 0.59
CA TRP A 84 3.37 9.33 0.69
C TRP A 84 3.36 8.69 2.09
N ARG A 85 2.98 9.45 3.12
CA ARG A 85 2.77 8.96 4.48
C ARG A 85 1.73 7.85 4.57
N LEU A 86 0.87 7.68 3.57
CA LEU A 86 -0.10 6.57 3.49
C LEU A 86 0.38 5.39 2.64
N ASN A 87 1.59 5.45 2.05
CA ASN A 87 2.18 4.32 1.32
C ASN A 87 2.32 3.10 2.23
N GLU A 88 2.28 1.90 1.64
CA GLU A 88 2.59 0.63 2.31
C GLU A 88 3.95 0.67 3.04
N ARG A 89 4.23 -0.26 3.96
CA ARG A 89 5.57 -0.41 4.54
C ARG A 89 6.61 -0.69 3.44
N HIS A 90 7.72 0.04 3.42
CA HIS A 90 8.86 -0.21 2.53
C HIS A 90 9.52 -1.55 2.88
N TYR A 91 9.62 -2.48 1.93
CA TYR A 91 10.16 -3.82 2.17
C TYR A 91 11.67 -3.93 1.94
N GLY A 92 12.34 -2.81 1.65
CA GLY A 92 13.78 -2.75 1.43
C GLY A 92 14.25 -3.77 0.39
N ALA A 93 15.37 -4.43 0.65
CA ALA A 93 15.96 -5.43 -0.25
C ALA A 93 15.08 -6.68 -0.48
N LEU A 94 13.88 -6.77 0.13
CA LEU A 94 12.92 -7.80 -0.21
C LEU A 94 12.02 -7.42 -1.39
N GLN A 95 11.92 -6.14 -1.77
CA GLN A 95 11.06 -5.71 -2.89
C GLN A 95 11.38 -6.49 -4.17
N GLY A 96 10.33 -7.02 -4.82
CA GLY A 96 10.43 -7.85 -6.02
C GLY A 96 10.72 -9.33 -5.77
N LYS A 97 11.16 -9.71 -4.57
CA LYS A 97 11.49 -11.11 -4.26
C LYS A 97 10.25 -11.94 -3.98
N ASN A 98 10.28 -13.23 -4.36
CA ASN A 98 9.21 -14.17 -4.05
C ASN A 98 9.22 -14.53 -2.56
N LYS A 99 8.05 -14.53 -1.91
CA LYS A 99 7.94 -14.84 -0.48
C LYS A 99 8.25 -16.28 -0.15
N THR A 100 7.94 -17.22 -1.04
CA THR A 100 8.23 -18.64 -0.85
C THR A 100 9.74 -18.87 -0.90
N GLU A 101 10.41 -18.36 -1.93
CA GLU A 101 11.87 -18.48 -2.08
C GLU A 101 12.61 -17.86 -0.88
N ILE A 102 12.19 -16.67 -0.42
CA ILE A 102 12.77 -16.03 0.77
C ILE A 102 12.54 -16.86 2.03
N ARG A 103 11.38 -17.50 2.17
CA ARG A 103 11.08 -18.37 3.31
C ARG A 103 11.95 -19.63 3.28
N GLU A 104 12.18 -20.21 2.11
CA GLU A 104 13.04 -21.38 1.92
C GLU A 104 14.52 -21.05 2.17
N GLU A 105 15.01 -19.91 1.68
CA GLU A 105 16.40 -19.48 1.82
C GLU A 105 16.75 -19.08 3.27
N TYR A 106 15.86 -18.34 3.95
CA TYR A 106 16.15 -17.74 5.26
C TYR A 106 15.47 -18.42 6.44
N GLY A 107 14.57 -19.36 6.19
CA GLY A 107 13.77 -20.04 7.20
C GLY A 107 12.61 -19.21 7.76
N ASP A 108 11.68 -19.92 8.41
CA ASP A 108 10.43 -19.37 8.92
C ASP A 108 10.61 -18.24 9.93
N GLU A 109 11.56 -18.39 10.86
CA GLU A 109 11.79 -17.40 11.92
C GLU A 109 12.19 -16.05 11.33
N LYS A 110 13.15 -16.04 10.40
CA LYS A 110 13.65 -14.82 9.77
C LYS A 110 12.62 -14.22 8.80
N PHE A 111 11.92 -15.06 8.05
CA PHE A 111 10.79 -14.62 7.21
C PHE A 111 9.68 -13.95 8.03
N MET A 112 9.33 -14.53 9.18
CA MET A 112 8.30 -13.97 10.07
C MET A 112 8.79 -12.71 10.78
N LEU A 113 10.07 -12.65 11.19
CA LEU A 113 10.68 -11.46 11.76
C LEU A 113 10.51 -10.25 10.83
N TRP A 114 10.93 -10.36 9.56
CA TRP A 114 10.78 -9.27 8.59
C TRP A 114 9.33 -8.89 8.28
N ARG A 115 8.41 -9.85 8.35
CA ARG A 115 6.99 -9.59 8.03
C ARG A 115 6.20 -9.03 9.20
N ARG A 116 6.50 -9.44 10.42
CA ARG A 116 5.63 -9.24 11.59
C ARG A 116 6.30 -8.51 12.74
N SER A 117 7.63 -8.36 12.76
CA SER A 117 8.28 -7.56 13.79
C SER A 117 7.77 -6.12 13.77
N TYR A 118 7.53 -5.59 14.97
CA TYR A 118 7.14 -4.21 15.14
C TYR A 118 8.31 -3.26 14.84
N ALA A 119 9.50 -3.58 15.34
CA ALA A 119 10.66 -2.67 15.38
C ALA A 119 11.86 -3.11 14.53
N THR A 120 11.77 -4.27 13.85
CA THR A 120 12.89 -4.80 13.05
C THR A 120 12.56 -4.70 11.56
N PRO A 121 13.24 -3.81 10.80
CA PRO A 121 13.06 -3.74 9.36
C PRO A 121 13.77 -4.90 8.65
N PRO A 122 13.41 -5.19 7.38
CA PRO A 122 14.28 -5.94 6.48
C PRO A 122 15.58 -5.19 6.21
N ARG A 123 16.51 -5.81 5.47
CA ARG A 123 17.72 -5.12 4.99
C ARG A 123 17.35 -3.95 4.09
N GLU A 124 18.11 -2.88 4.17
CA GLU A 124 18.04 -1.73 3.28
C GLU A 124 18.24 -2.16 1.82
N ILE A 125 17.46 -1.57 0.92
CA ILE A 125 17.63 -1.77 -0.53
C ILE A 125 18.86 -1.01 -1.00
N ASP A 126 19.56 -1.58 -1.99
CA ASP A 126 20.62 -0.87 -2.69
C ASP A 126 20.00 0.33 -3.46
N PRO A 127 20.51 1.57 -3.32
CA PRO A 127 20.04 2.74 -4.07
C PRO A 127 20.06 2.57 -5.59
N ASP A 128 20.91 1.68 -6.12
CA ASP A 128 21.01 1.38 -7.55
C ASP A 128 20.14 0.18 -7.97
N ASP A 129 19.41 -0.44 -7.05
CA ASP A 129 18.46 -1.52 -7.36
C ASP A 129 17.29 -1.00 -8.21
N GLN A 130 16.87 -1.80 -9.19
CA GLN A 130 15.73 -1.48 -10.07
C GLN A 130 14.41 -1.20 -9.30
N TYR A 131 14.29 -1.70 -8.07
CA TYR A 131 13.15 -1.51 -7.19
C TYR A 131 13.41 -0.48 -6.10
N ALA A 132 14.48 0.31 -6.16
CA ALA A 132 14.65 1.49 -5.30
C ALA A 132 13.70 2.62 -5.73
N GLN A 133 13.26 3.45 -4.77
CA GLN A 133 12.38 4.61 -5.03
C GLN A 133 13.07 5.97 -4.88
N ASN A 134 14.36 5.97 -4.57
CA ASN A 134 15.21 7.15 -4.36
C ASN A 134 15.21 8.16 -5.53
N ASN A 135 15.08 7.69 -6.77
CA ASN A 135 15.14 8.53 -7.98
C ASN A 135 13.76 8.87 -8.57
N GLY A 136 12.67 8.53 -7.87
CA GLY A 136 11.31 8.71 -8.38
C GLY A 136 10.79 10.15 -8.23
N THR A 137 10.32 10.77 -9.31
CA THR A 137 9.69 12.11 -9.30
C THR A 137 8.48 12.21 -8.37
N ARG A 138 7.80 11.09 -8.11
CA ARG A 138 6.67 10.98 -7.17
C ARG A 138 7.05 11.28 -5.72
N PHE A 139 8.33 11.18 -5.38
CA PHE A 139 8.86 11.41 -4.04
C PHE A 139 9.79 12.62 -3.98
N ALA A 140 9.75 13.51 -4.98
CA ALA A 140 10.57 14.71 -5.00
C ALA A 140 10.25 15.58 -3.76
N GLY A 141 11.24 15.75 -2.89
CA GLY A 141 11.11 16.48 -1.61
C GLY A 141 10.57 15.64 -0.43
N GLY A 142 10.30 14.35 -0.65
CA GLY A 142 9.98 13.37 0.40
C GLY A 142 11.19 12.54 0.86
N PRO A 143 11.06 11.75 1.93
CA PRO A 143 12.14 10.90 2.41
C PRO A 143 12.46 9.75 1.46
N VAL A 144 13.75 9.47 1.29
CA VAL A 144 14.27 8.27 0.63
C VAL A 144 14.30 7.16 1.67
N TRP A 145 13.28 6.29 1.69
CA TRP A 145 13.26 5.14 2.58
C TRP A 145 13.97 3.96 1.93
N GLU A 146 14.88 3.35 2.67
CA GLU A 146 15.64 2.19 2.19
C GLU A 146 15.10 0.88 2.79
N ALA A 147 14.45 0.93 3.96
CA ALA A 147 13.65 -0.15 4.55
C ALA A 147 12.76 0.42 5.68
N GLU A 148 11.62 -0.24 5.96
CA GLU A 148 10.75 0.15 7.08
C GLU A 148 10.32 -1.07 7.91
N CYS A 149 10.23 -0.86 9.23
CA CYS A 149 9.44 -1.71 10.12
C CYS A 149 8.06 -1.08 10.40
N LEU A 150 7.21 -1.74 11.19
CA LEU A 150 5.89 -1.20 11.51
C LEU A 150 5.99 0.06 12.40
N ALA A 151 7.00 0.16 13.27
CA ALA A 151 7.22 1.34 14.10
C ALA A 151 7.52 2.59 13.24
N ASN A 152 8.35 2.47 12.19
CA ASN A 152 8.60 3.57 11.26
C ASN A 152 7.32 4.01 10.53
N TYR A 153 6.53 3.04 10.06
CA TYR A 153 5.24 3.30 9.42
C TYR A 153 4.29 4.05 10.36
N VAL A 154 4.16 3.59 11.60
CA VAL A 154 3.30 4.24 12.60
C VAL A 154 3.75 5.67 12.87
N GLU A 155 5.07 5.90 12.97
CA GLU A 155 5.59 7.24 13.22
C GLU A 155 5.28 8.22 12.09
N ARG A 156 5.45 7.81 10.82
CA ARG A 156 5.19 8.71 9.69
C ARG A 156 3.70 8.95 9.36
N VAL A 157 2.81 8.07 9.80
CA VAL A 157 1.35 8.21 9.59
C VAL A 157 0.72 9.14 10.63
N LYS A 158 1.42 9.43 11.73
CA LYS A 158 0.92 10.37 12.73
C LYS A 158 0.67 11.75 12.10
N PRO A 159 -0.42 12.44 12.50
CA PRO A 159 -0.74 13.79 12.03
C PRO A 159 0.36 14.82 12.31
#